data_AF-A0AAW9BGU9-F1
#
_entry.id   AF-A0AAW9BGU9-F1
#
_cell.length_a   1.000
_cell.length_b   1.000
_cell.length_c   1.000
_cell.angle_alpha   90.00
_cell.angle_beta   90.00
_cell.angle_gamma   90.00
#
_symmetry.space_group_name_H-M   'P 1'
#
loop_
_entity.id
_entity.type
_entity.pdbx_description
1 polymer ?
#
loop_
_entity_poly.entity_id
_entity_poly.type
_entity_poly.pdbx_seq_one_letter_code
_entity_poly.pdbx_strand_id
1 'polypeptide(L)'
;MAEQNSQQNGTEQSNRPSARRPQQRRNEFVQTRKSVPYTLQVQSNAMLDYMSRNGGAAAGAFQRVAGLIQFTANDTVVRERLDTWFESVIANASERANALSVQQEKYSEGIVTNVPRPKVPENYKYVVEITHPIFWKLIGLVEMIDNVMGEIEFLWLSGQLEDVHLQNAQGQAINTIRTMVNRIYYVTNASRNRKGGLYNPDAYNELMQALIKNEEAPEHQENETGEQEAAATAA
;
A
#
# COMPACT_ATOMS: atom_id res chain seq x y z
N MET A 1 -75.91 31.05 4.28
CA MET A 1 -75.79 30.42 5.59
C MET A 1 -74.62 29.45 5.52
N ALA A 2 -73.73 29.49 6.53
CA ALA A 2 -72.60 28.60 6.79
C ALA A 2 -71.44 28.65 5.76
N GLU A 3 -70.15 28.57 6.11
CA GLU A 3 -69.35 28.74 7.32
C GLU A 3 -67.89 28.61 6.86
N GLN A 4 -66.95 29.21 7.59
CA GLN A 4 -65.51 29.11 7.33
C GLN A 4 -65.02 27.66 7.46
N ASN A 5 -64.06 27.26 6.61
CA ASN A 5 -63.03 26.34 7.06
C ASN A 5 -61.69 26.57 6.37
N SER A 6 -60.78 27.13 7.18
CA SER A 6 -59.34 27.16 7.02
C SER A 6 -58.75 25.76 6.86
N GLN A 7 -57.85 25.56 5.89
CA GLN A 7 -56.77 24.59 6.01
C GLN A 7 -55.55 25.02 5.21
N GLN A 8 -54.45 25.20 5.95
CA GLN A 8 -53.10 25.52 5.53
C GLN A 8 -52.51 24.31 4.80
N ASN A 9 -52.01 24.49 3.57
CA ASN A 9 -51.13 23.51 2.93
C ASN A 9 -49.73 23.66 3.52
N GLY A 10 -49.46 22.88 4.56
CA GLY A 10 -48.14 22.68 5.15
C GLY A 10 -47.26 21.83 4.23
N THR A 11 -46.08 22.37 3.95
CA THR A 11 -44.93 21.73 3.32
C THR A 11 -44.38 20.62 4.22
N GLU A 12 -44.71 19.36 3.97
CA GLU A 12 -43.97 18.22 4.55
C GLU A 12 -42.89 17.76 3.57
N GLN A 13 -41.75 18.49 3.60
CA GLN A 13 -40.49 17.93 3.16
C GLN A 13 -40.12 16.78 4.11
N SER A 14 -40.35 15.55 3.64
CA SER A 14 -39.84 14.33 4.27
C SER A 14 -38.32 14.40 4.42
N ASN A 15 -37.89 14.82 5.60
CA ASN A 15 -36.52 14.86 6.06
C ASN A 15 -36.05 13.40 6.30
N ARG A 16 -35.62 12.70 5.25
CA ARG A 16 -34.93 11.41 5.40
C ARG A 16 -33.47 11.69 5.76
N PRO A 17 -32.98 11.25 6.92
CA PRO A 17 -31.56 11.37 7.23
C PRO A 17 -30.78 10.54 6.22
N SER A 18 -29.91 11.22 5.47
CA SER A 18 -28.94 10.61 4.56
C SER A 18 -28.09 9.63 5.36
N ALA A 19 -28.38 8.32 5.24
CA ALA A 19 -27.56 7.28 5.82
C ALA A 19 -26.14 7.47 5.29
N ARG A 20 -25.22 7.89 6.16
CA ARG A 20 -23.79 7.93 5.87
C ARG A 20 -23.41 6.50 5.50
N ARG A 21 -23.16 6.26 4.21
CA ARG A 21 -22.54 5.01 3.76
C ARG A 21 -21.31 4.80 4.64
N PRO A 22 -21.17 3.65 5.33
CA PRO A 22 -19.94 3.37 6.03
C PRO A 22 -18.84 3.51 4.98
N GLN A 23 -17.92 4.46 5.20
CA GLN A 23 -16.64 4.46 4.52
C GLN A 23 -16.11 3.05 4.77
N GLN A 24 -16.14 2.20 3.74
CA GLN A 24 -15.39 0.95 3.76
C GLN A 24 -13.97 1.38 4.08
N ARG A 25 -13.57 1.19 5.33
CA ARG A 25 -12.17 1.29 5.73
C ARG A 25 -11.47 0.37 4.74
N ARG A 26 -10.62 0.94 3.87
CA ARG A 26 -9.73 0.12 3.05
C ARG A 26 -9.07 -0.81 4.06
N ASN A 27 -9.28 -2.12 3.92
CA ASN A 27 -8.67 -3.10 4.82
C ASN A 27 -7.19 -2.78 4.88
N GLU A 28 -6.77 -2.20 6.00
CA GLU A 28 -5.38 -1.92 6.27
C GLU A 28 -4.70 -3.27 6.41
N PHE A 29 -3.54 -3.42 5.78
CA PHE A 29 -2.85 -4.69 5.79
C PHE A 29 -2.37 -4.99 7.22
N VAL A 30 -3.02 -5.95 7.89
CA VAL A 30 -2.59 -6.44 9.20
C VAL A 30 -1.54 -7.54 8.99
N GLN A 31 -0.33 -7.29 9.48
CA GLN A 31 0.81 -8.18 9.28
C GLN A 31 0.81 -9.32 10.31
N THR A 32 0.66 -10.57 9.84
CA THR A 32 0.55 -11.78 10.69
C THR A 32 1.81 -12.65 10.72
N ARG A 33 2.87 -12.25 9.99
CA ARG A 33 4.13 -13.00 9.89
C ARG A 33 5.28 -12.23 10.54
N LYS A 34 6.37 -12.94 10.85
CA LYS A 34 7.64 -12.28 11.20
C LYS A 34 7.98 -11.27 10.11
N SER A 35 8.17 -10.02 10.52
CA SER A 35 8.57 -8.93 9.66
C SER A 35 9.83 -8.27 10.19
N VAL A 36 10.55 -7.64 9.27
CA VAL A 36 11.58 -6.67 9.59
C VAL A 36 10.97 -5.28 9.37
N PRO A 37 10.73 -4.48 10.42
CA PRO A 37 10.25 -3.12 10.24
C PRO A 37 11.35 -2.29 9.58
N TYR A 38 11.03 -1.64 8.46
CA TYR A 38 11.95 -0.76 7.76
C TYR A 38 11.35 0.63 7.68
N THR A 39 12.09 1.62 8.21
CA THR A 39 11.67 3.02 8.14
C THR A 39 12.19 3.64 6.86
N LEU A 40 11.28 3.92 5.94
CA LEU A 40 11.57 4.60 4.69
C LEU A 40 11.54 6.11 4.95
N GLN A 41 12.70 6.75 4.81
CA GLN A 41 12.86 8.20 4.96
C GLN A 41 12.58 8.85 3.61
N VAL A 42 11.43 9.51 3.51
CA VAL A 42 10.98 10.19 2.29
C VAL A 42 11.41 11.65 2.33
N GLN A 43 11.72 12.24 1.19
CA GLN A 43 12.14 13.63 1.06
C GLN A 43 11.07 14.47 0.36
N SER A 44 10.32 13.86 -0.56
CA SER A 44 9.31 14.55 -1.36
C SER A 44 7.92 14.48 -0.75
N ASN A 45 7.15 15.55 -0.91
CA ASN A 45 5.75 15.60 -0.50
C ASN A 45 4.92 14.55 -1.23
N ALA A 46 5.16 14.39 -2.53
CA ALA A 46 4.43 13.45 -3.37
C ALA A 46 4.55 12.00 -2.86
N MET A 47 5.76 11.58 -2.48
CA MET A 47 5.99 10.22 -1.98
C MET A 47 5.52 10.04 -0.55
N LEU A 48 5.68 11.04 0.31
CA LEU A 48 5.09 11.01 1.66
C LEU A 48 3.57 10.85 1.60
N ASP A 49 2.89 11.66 0.80
CA ASP A 49 1.44 11.61 0.64
C ASP A 49 0.97 10.27 0.06
N TYR A 50 1.69 9.77 -0.96
CA TYR A 50 1.38 8.50 -1.56
C TYR A 50 1.51 7.36 -0.54
N MET A 51 2.65 7.26 0.14
CA MET A 51 2.92 6.18 1.09
C MET A 51 1.98 6.24 2.29
N SER A 52 1.70 7.43 2.82
CA SER A 52 0.76 7.60 3.93
C SER A 52 -0.66 7.14 3.57
N ARG A 53 -1.12 7.34 2.33
CA ARG A 53 -2.50 7.01 1.91
C ARG A 53 -2.64 5.63 1.26
N ASN A 54 -1.58 5.13 0.64
CA ASN A 54 -1.60 3.94 -0.22
C ASN A 54 -0.48 2.94 0.08
N GLY A 55 0.43 3.23 1.01
CA GLY A 55 1.54 2.36 1.37
C GLY A 55 1.09 0.98 1.83
N GLY A 56 0.01 0.90 2.62
CA GLY A 56 -0.59 -0.39 2.99
C GLY A 56 -1.12 -1.18 1.80
N ALA A 57 -1.70 -0.51 0.79
CA ALA A 57 -2.15 -1.16 -0.43
C ALA A 57 -0.97 -1.64 -1.30
N ALA A 58 0.11 -0.87 -1.37
CA ALA A 58 1.35 -1.27 -2.05
C ALA A 58 2.02 -2.47 -1.36
N ALA A 59 2.16 -2.43 -0.04
CA ALA A 59 2.65 -3.54 0.77
C ALA A 59 1.78 -4.79 0.58
N GLY A 60 0.45 -4.65 0.60
CA GLY A 60 -0.48 -5.75 0.35
C GLY A 60 -0.34 -6.38 -1.05
N ALA A 61 0.01 -5.60 -2.08
CA ALA A 61 0.26 -6.13 -3.41
C ALA A 61 1.52 -7.02 -3.42
N PHE A 62 2.61 -6.55 -2.80
CA PHE A 62 3.84 -7.33 -2.68
C PHE A 62 3.65 -8.56 -1.79
N GLN A 63 2.86 -8.47 -0.72
CA GLN A 63 2.50 -9.62 0.10
C GLN A 63 1.81 -10.72 -0.73
N ARG A 64 0.90 -10.35 -1.63
CA ARG A 64 0.23 -11.33 -2.50
C ARG A 64 1.22 -12.05 -3.38
N VAL A 65 2.15 -11.33 -4.01
CA VAL A 65 3.21 -11.96 -4.83
C VAL A 65 4.09 -12.88 -3.98
N ALA A 66 4.47 -12.45 -2.77
CA ALA A 66 5.24 -13.27 -1.83
C ALA A 66 4.52 -14.57 -1.45
N GLY A 67 3.20 -14.51 -1.22
CA GLY A 67 2.38 -15.68 -0.96
C GLY A 67 2.35 -16.65 -2.14
N LEU A 68 2.23 -16.14 -3.37
CA LEU A 68 2.27 -16.97 -4.58
C LEU A 68 3.63 -17.63 -4.76
N ILE A 69 4.70 -16.87 -4.59
CA ILE A 69 6.08 -17.33 -4.61
C ILE A 69 6.30 -18.54 -3.70
N GLN A 70 5.73 -18.50 -2.49
CA GLN A 70 5.84 -19.58 -1.51
C GLN A 70 4.96 -20.77 -1.87
N PHE A 71 3.74 -20.53 -2.36
CA PHE A 71 2.83 -21.59 -2.74
C PHE A 71 3.33 -22.39 -3.94
N THR A 72 3.94 -21.72 -4.91
CA THR A 72 4.48 -22.35 -6.13
C THR A 72 5.93 -22.79 -5.96
N ALA A 73 6.46 -22.85 -4.73
CA ALA A 73 7.87 -23.17 -4.48
C ALA A 73 8.28 -24.55 -5.02
N ASN A 74 7.34 -25.50 -5.09
CA ASN A 74 7.58 -26.86 -5.57
C ASN A 74 7.27 -27.06 -7.07
N ASP A 75 6.73 -26.04 -7.75
CA ASP A 75 6.45 -26.08 -9.19
C ASP A 75 7.38 -25.10 -9.91
N THR A 76 8.46 -25.62 -10.47
CA THR A 76 9.51 -24.82 -11.11
C THR A 76 9.00 -24.04 -12.32
N VAL A 77 8.10 -24.62 -13.12
CA VAL A 77 7.58 -24.00 -14.33
C VAL A 77 6.67 -22.82 -13.99
N VAL A 78 5.77 -23.00 -13.03
CA VAL A 78 4.91 -21.92 -12.55
C VAL A 78 5.73 -20.84 -11.87
N ARG A 79 6.73 -21.24 -11.09
CA ARG A 79 7.62 -20.32 -10.40
C ARG A 79 8.39 -19.40 -11.37
N GLU A 80 9.00 -19.98 -12.40
CA GLU A 80 9.74 -19.22 -13.41
C GLU A 80 8.86 -18.22 -14.16
N ARG A 81 7.62 -18.61 -14.48
CA ARG A 81 6.62 -17.71 -15.10
C ARG A 81 6.23 -16.56 -14.18
N LEU A 82 6.03 -16.84 -12.88
CA LEU A 82 5.70 -15.82 -11.88
C LEU A 82 6.85 -14.82 -11.73
N ASP A 83 8.09 -15.31 -11.61
CA ASP A 83 9.27 -14.45 -11.48
C ASP A 83 9.45 -13.60 -12.73
N THR A 84 9.42 -14.19 -13.93
CA THR A 84 9.56 -13.44 -15.20
C THR A 84 8.51 -12.35 -15.36
N TRP A 85 7.25 -12.67 -15.04
CA TRP A 85 6.17 -11.68 -15.06
C TRP A 85 6.42 -10.56 -14.03
N PHE A 86 6.78 -10.92 -12.80
CA PHE A 86 7.00 -9.93 -11.74
C PHE A 86 8.20 -9.04 -12.05
N GLU A 87 9.31 -9.58 -12.54
CA GLU A 87 10.46 -8.81 -13.01
C GLU A 87 10.06 -7.83 -14.12
N SER A 88 9.24 -8.25 -15.08
CA SER A 88 8.74 -7.34 -16.13
C SER A 88 7.91 -6.20 -15.54
N VAL A 89 7.08 -6.46 -14.53
CA VAL A 89 6.29 -5.41 -13.86
C VAL A 89 7.19 -4.41 -13.14
N ILE A 90 8.23 -4.88 -12.44
CA ILE A 90 9.20 -4.01 -11.77
C ILE A 90 10.02 -3.22 -12.80
N ALA A 91 10.54 -3.88 -13.85
CA ALA A 91 11.35 -3.24 -14.89
C ALA A 91 10.59 -2.10 -15.58
N ASN A 92 9.31 -2.30 -15.92
CA ASN A 92 8.47 -1.25 -16.50
C ASN A 92 8.27 -0.05 -15.56
N ALA A 93 8.20 -0.29 -14.25
CA ALA A 93 8.08 0.77 -13.25
C ALA A 93 9.41 1.53 -13.10
N SER A 94 10.53 0.80 -13.06
CA SER A 94 11.88 1.38 -13.04
C SER A 94 12.18 2.21 -14.29
N GLU A 95 11.77 1.76 -15.48
CA GLU A 95 11.92 2.52 -16.72
C GLU A 95 11.17 3.86 -16.66
N ARG A 96 9.95 3.88 -16.12
CA ARG A 96 9.18 5.11 -15.91
C ARG A 96 9.82 6.04 -14.87
N ALA A 97 10.38 5.47 -13.80
CA ALA A 97 11.12 6.25 -12.81
C ALA A 97 12.40 6.86 -13.42
N ASN A 98 13.12 6.10 -14.26
CA ASN A 98 14.28 6.59 -15.01
C ASN A 98 13.89 7.72 -15.99
N ALA A 99 12.77 7.58 -16.69
CA ALA A 99 12.27 8.62 -17.59
C ALA A 99 11.98 9.94 -16.84
N LEU A 100 11.46 9.85 -15.61
CA LEU A 100 11.28 11.01 -14.73
C LEU A 100 12.62 11.63 -14.31
N SER A 101 13.64 10.81 -14.03
CA SER A 101 15.01 11.29 -13.74
C SER A 101 15.59 12.06 -14.91
N VAL A 102 15.48 11.52 -16.13
CA VAL A 102 15.94 12.21 -17.35
C VAL A 102 15.19 13.53 -17.59
N GLN A 103 13.91 13.58 -17.22
CA GLN A 103 13.15 14.83 -17.28
C GLN A 103 13.65 15.86 -16.25
N GLN A 104 14.00 15.42 -15.03
CA GLN A 104 14.58 16.26 -14.00
C GLN A 104 15.93 16.84 -14.42
N GLU A 105 16.80 16.04 -15.05
CA GLU A 105 18.10 16.51 -15.55
C GLU A 105 17.95 17.67 -16.53
N LYS A 106 16.95 17.62 -17.43
CA LYS A 106 16.67 18.74 -18.35
C LYS A 106 16.25 20.02 -17.65
N TYR A 107 15.58 19.92 -16.50
CA TYR A 107 15.23 21.09 -15.69
C TYR A 107 16.44 21.67 -14.94
N SER A 108 17.49 20.88 -14.75
CA SER A 108 18.73 21.31 -14.09
C SER A 108 19.71 22.04 -15.03
N GLU A 109 19.44 22.08 -16.33
CA GLU A 109 20.24 22.81 -17.30
C GLU A 109 19.98 24.32 -17.17
N GLY A 110 20.83 25.02 -16.40
CA GLY A 110 20.74 26.47 -16.21
C GLY A 110 20.66 26.94 -14.74
N ILE A 111 20.92 26.03 -13.78
CA ILE A 111 20.84 26.32 -12.34
C ILE A 111 21.74 27.50 -11.94
N VAL A 112 21.15 28.46 -11.22
CA VAL A 112 21.88 29.46 -10.44
C VAL A 112 22.50 28.77 -9.23
N THR A 113 23.83 28.68 -9.22
CA THR A 113 24.63 28.16 -8.11
C THR A 113 24.50 29.09 -6.91
N ASN A 114 23.94 28.59 -5.79
CA ASN A 114 23.96 29.12 -4.40
C ASN A 114 22.61 29.08 -3.63
N VAL A 115 21.60 28.35 -4.08
CA VAL A 115 20.36 28.17 -3.29
C VAL A 115 20.56 27.06 -2.23
N PRO A 116 20.31 27.32 -0.93
CA PRO A 116 20.38 26.30 0.11
C PRO A 116 19.37 25.16 -0.13
N ARG A 117 19.76 23.94 0.22
CA ARG A 117 18.85 22.79 0.12
C ARG A 117 17.69 22.93 1.14
N PRO A 118 16.46 22.53 0.78
CA PRO A 118 15.30 22.55 1.67
C PRO A 118 15.53 21.63 2.87
N LYS A 119 15.01 22.02 4.04
CA LYS A 119 15.00 21.17 5.22
C LYS A 119 13.85 20.17 5.14
N VAL A 120 14.18 18.88 5.15
CA VAL A 120 13.19 17.79 5.25
C VAL A 120 12.73 17.65 6.72
N PRO A 121 11.42 17.71 7.01
CA PRO A 121 10.92 17.50 8.37
C PRO A 121 11.11 16.07 8.88
N GLU A 122 11.31 15.90 10.19
CA GLU A 122 11.58 14.59 10.82
C GLU A 122 10.41 13.59 10.73
N ASN A 123 9.20 14.08 10.47
CA ASN A 123 8.01 13.26 10.29
C ASN A 123 7.84 12.72 8.86
N TYR A 124 8.78 12.99 7.95
CA TYR A 124 8.75 12.47 6.58
C TYR A 124 9.26 11.02 6.56
N LYS A 125 8.48 10.15 7.18
CA LYS A 125 8.82 8.75 7.33
C LYS A 125 7.60 7.86 7.17
N TYR A 126 7.82 6.70 6.59
CA TYR A 126 6.81 5.65 6.48
C TYR A 126 7.43 4.30 6.86
N VAL A 127 6.74 3.51 7.69
CA VAL A 127 7.23 2.20 8.10
C VAL A 127 6.64 1.12 7.20
N VAL A 128 7.52 0.36 6.55
CA VAL A 128 7.17 -0.82 5.77
C VAL A 128 7.53 -2.06 6.57
N GLU A 129 6.55 -2.93 6.78
CA GLU A 129 6.78 -4.25 7.37
C GLU A 129 7.28 -5.23 6.30
N ILE A 130 8.57 -5.55 6.30
CA ILE A 130 9.17 -6.45 5.30
C ILE A 130 8.94 -7.90 5.70
N THR A 131 8.16 -8.61 4.89
CA THR A 131 7.76 -10.01 5.18
C THR A 131 8.43 -11.02 4.24
N HIS A 132 9.00 -10.52 3.15
CA HIS A 132 9.60 -11.29 2.08
C HIS A 132 10.66 -10.44 1.34
N PRO A 133 11.78 -11.01 0.84
CA PRO A 133 12.83 -10.25 0.17
C PRO A 133 12.39 -9.38 -1.01
N ILE A 134 11.29 -9.72 -1.68
CA ILE A 134 10.78 -8.92 -2.82
C ILE A 134 10.33 -7.51 -2.42
N PHE A 135 10.06 -7.26 -1.13
CA PHE A 135 9.71 -5.92 -0.65
C PHE A 135 10.84 -4.91 -0.87
N TRP A 136 12.10 -5.37 -0.93
CA TRP A 136 13.23 -4.50 -1.27
C TRP A 136 13.09 -3.85 -2.65
N LYS A 137 12.35 -4.48 -3.58
CA LYS A 137 12.06 -3.88 -4.88
C LYS A 137 11.04 -2.76 -4.80
N LEU A 138 10.05 -2.87 -3.90
CA LEU A 138 9.13 -1.78 -3.62
C LEU A 138 9.89 -0.59 -2.99
N ILE A 139 10.69 -0.89 -1.97
CA ILE A 139 11.49 0.11 -1.24
C ILE A 139 12.41 0.84 -2.20
N GLY A 140 13.23 0.11 -2.97
CA GLY A 140 14.17 0.73 -3.91
C GLY A 140 13.47 1.58 -4.99
N LEU A 141 12.29 1.16 -5.48
CA LEU A 141 11.54 1.96 -6.44
C LEU A 141 10.96 3.23 -5.81
N VAL A 142 10.45 3.14 -4.57
CA VAL A 142 9.93 4.30 -3.83
C VAL A 142 11.06 5.30 -3.57
N GLU A 143 12.22 4.85 -3.08
CA GLU A 143 13.39 5.68 -2.83
C GLU A 143 13.92 6.32 -4.13
N MET A 144 13.97 5.56 -5.22
CA MET A 144 14.40 6.08 -6.52
C MET A 144 13.49 7.22 -7.00
N ILE A 145 12.17 7.03 -6.93
CA ILE A 145 11.20 8.06 -7.31
C ILE A 145 11.27 9.26 -6.36
N ASP A 146 11.42 9.00 -5.06
CA ASP A 146 11.50 10.03 -4.04
C ASP A 146 12.72 10.93 -4.22
N ASN A 147 13.89 10.36 -4.50
CA ASN A 147 15.10 11.13 -4.79
C ASN A 147 14.90 12.07 -5.98
N VAL A 148 14.33 11.57 -7.08
CA VAL A 148 14.05 12.40 -8.27
C VAL A 148 13.04 13.50 -7.93
N MET A 149 11.98 13.18 -7.20
CA MET A 149 10.98 14.17 -6.80
C MET A 149 11.53 15.20 -5.81
N GLY A 150 12.45 14.82 -4.91
CA GLY A 150 13.13 15.74 -4.01
C GLY A 150 13.97 16.77 -4.78
N GLU A 151 14.65 16.34 -5.84
CA GLU A 151 15.36 17.27 -6.73
C GLU A 151 14.41 18.19 -7.51
N ILE A 152 13.28 17.67 -8.01
CA ILE A 152 12.27 18.48 -8.70
C ILE A 152 11.65 19.52 -7.75
N GLU A 153 11.32 19.13 -6.52
CA GLU A 153 10.80 20.04 -5.49
C GLU A 153 11.84 21.09 -5.10
N PHE A 154 13.13 20.73 -5.07
CA PHE A 154 14.21 21.70 -4.87
C PHE A 154 14.27 22.72 -6.02
N LEU A 155 14.21 22.29 -7.28
CA LEU A 155 14.21 23.20 -8.44
C LEU A 155 13.00 24.14 -8.43
N TRP A 156 11.85 23.64 -7.95
CA TRP A 156 10.67 24.47 -7.76
C TRP A 156 10.86 25.50 -6.64
N LEU A 157 11.34 25.08 -5.46
CA LEU A 157 11.59 25.97 -4.32
C LEU A 157 12.69 27.01 -4.60
N SER A 158 13.62 26.70 -5.50
CA SER A 158 14.66 27.62 -5.95
C SER A 158 14.18 28.63 -7.01
N GLY A 159 12.92 28.51 -7.46
CA GLY A 159 12.30 29.37 -8.47
C GLY A 159 12.71 29.05 -9.91
N GLN A 160 13.29 27.88 -10.15
CA GLN A 160 13.80 27.45 -11.46
C GLN A 160 12.82 26.53 -12.21
N LEU A 161 11.75 26.09 -11.54
CA LEU A 161 10.72 25.25 -12.11
C LEU A 161 9.35 25.85 -11.85
N GLU A 162 8.49 25.90 -12.87
CA GLU A 162 7.11 26.37 -12.74
C GLU A 162 6.20 25.32 -12.07
N ASP A 163 5.12 25.79 -11.44
CA ASP A 163 4.11 24.95 -10.76
C ASP A 163 3.57 23.83 -11.64
N VAL A 164 3.34 24.13 -12.93
CA VAL A 164 2.81 23.16 -13.90
C VAL A 164 3.75 21.96 -14.08
N HIS A 165 5.06 22.19 -14.06
CA HIS A 165 6.04 21.12 -14.21
C HIS A 165 6.14 20.27 -12.94
N LEU A 166 6.08 20.91 -11.76
CA LEU A 166 6.00 20.19 -10.49
C LEU A 166 4.76 19.28 -10.45
N GLN A 167 3.57 19.82 -10.74
CA GLN A 167 2.32 19.04 -10.71
C GLN A 167 2.35 17.87 -11.70
N ASN A 168 2.90 18.08 -12.90
CA ASN A 168 3.06 17.03 -13.88
C ASN A 168 4.02 15.93 -13.40
N ALA A 169 5.16 16.29 -12.80
CA ALA A 169 6.11 15.34 -12.24
C ALA A 169 5.50 14.53 -11.10
N GLN A 170 4.78 15.18 -10.17
CA GLN A 170 4.06 14.51 -9.09
C GLN A 170 3.04 13.50 -9.62
N GLY A 171 2.27 13.88 -10.64
CA GLY A 171 1.33 12.99 -11.30
C GLY A 171 2.00 11.77 -11.92
N GLN A 172 3.14 11.96 -12.59
CA GLN A 172 3.93 10.87 -13.18
C GLN A 172 4.49 9.93 -12.11
N ALA A 173 5.11 10.46 -11.05
CA ALA A 173 5.65 9.70 -9.93
C ALA A 173 4.59 8.80 -9.28
N ILE A 174 3.44 9.40 -8.90
CA ILE A 174 2.33 8.67 -8.27
C ILE A 174 1.76 7.60 -9.22
N ASN A 175 1.61 7.94 -10.50
CA ASN A 175 1.05 7.00 -11.48
C ASN A 175 1.98 5.83 -11.77
N THR A 176 3.30 6.00 -11.69
CA THR A 176 4.26 4.90 -11.83
C THR A 176 4.02 3.81 -10.80
N ILE A 177 3.98 4.16 -9.52
CA ILE A 177 3.77 3.19 -8.43
C ILE A 177 2.34 2.65 -8.46
N ARG A 178 1.34 3.53 -8.65
CA ARG A 178 -0.06 3.12 -8.74
C ARG A 178 -0.29 2.10 -9.85
N THR A 179 0.30 2.30 -11.03
CA THR A 179 0.16 1.39 -12.17
C THR A 179 0.78 0.04 -11.87
N MET A 180 1.98 0.03 -11.28
CA MET A 180 2.64 -1.20 -10.84
C MET A 180 1.79 -1.98 -9.84
N VAL A 181 1.32 -1.32 -8.78
CA VAL A 181 0.47 -1.90 -7.73
C VAL A 181 -0.83 -2.44 -8.32
N ASN A 182 -1.50 -1.66 -9.17
CA ASN A 182 -2.73 -2.09 -9.85
C ASN A 182 -2.50 -3.29 -10.76
N ARG A 183 -1.35 -3.36 -11.45
CA ARG A 183 -1.01 -4.51 -12.30
C ARG A 183 -0.81 -5.77 -11.49
N ILE A 184 -0.17 -5.68 -10.32
CA ILE A 184 -0.02 -6.80 -9.38
C ILE A 184 -1.40 -7.26 -8.90
N TYR A 185 -2.25 -6.35 -8.43
CA TYR A 185 -3.61 -6.71 -8.01
C TYR A 185 -4.43 -7.32 -9.15
N TYR A 186 -4.33 -6.77 -10.35
CA TYR A 186 -5.04 -7.28 -11.51
C TYR A 186 -4.64 -8.72 -11.81
N VAL A 187 -3.35 -9.01 -11.91
CA VAL A 187 -2.89 -10.37 -12.25
C VAL A 187 -3.16 -11.34 -11.12
N THR A 188 -2.85 -10.97 -9.88
CA THR A 188 -3.12 -11.84 -8.73
C THR A 188 -4.61 -12.12 -8.58
N ASN A 189 -5.51 -11.14 -8.77
CA ASN A 189 -6.96 -11.39 -8.74
C ASN A 189 -7.47 -12.14 -9.99
N ALA A 190 -6.96 -11.85 -11.18
CA ALA A 190 -7.39 -12.50 -12.41
C ALA A 190 -6.96 -13.97 -12.48
N SER A 191 -5.79 -14.31 -11.91
CA SER A 191 -5.33 -15.70 -11.78
C SER A 191 -6.23 -16.55 -10.89
N ARG A 192 -7.00 -15.93 -9.99
CA ARG A 192 -7.93 -16.63 -9.08
C ARG A 192 -9.09 -17.32 -9.79
N ASN A 193 -9.51 -16.90 -10.99
CA ASN A 193 -10.78 -17.39 -11.59
C ASN A 193 -10.61 -18.08 -12.96
N ARG A 194 -9.38 -18.37 -13.40
CA ARG A 194 -9.13 -19.01 -14.71
C ARG A 194 -8.75 -20.49 -14.58
N LYS A 195 -9.35 -21.36 -15.38
CA LYS A 195 -8.82 -22.73 -15.64
C LYS A 195 -7.41 -22.58 -16.27
N GLY A 196 -6.37 -23.04 -15.58
CA GLY A 196 -4.97 -22.81 -15.96
C GLY A 196 -4.38 -21.46 -15.50
N GLY A 197 -4.99 -20.80 -14.52
CA GLY A 197 -4.38 -19.67 -13.82
C GLY A 197 -3.09 -20.06 -13.10
N LEU A 198 -2.31 -19.08 -12.63
CA LEU A 198 -1.00 -19.32 -11.99
C LEU A 198 -1.06 -20.24 -10.75
N TYR A 199 -2.23 -20.44 -10.13
CA TYR A 199 -2.38 -21.23 -8.91
C TYR A 199 -3.85 -21.68 -8.71
N ASN A 200 -4.08 -22.67 -7.84
CA ASN A 200 -5.42 -23.15 -7.48
C ASN A 200 -6.19 -22.08 -6.67
N PRO A 201 -7.40 -21.67 -7.10
CA PRO A 201 -8.23 -20.69 -6.42
C PRO A 201 -8.49 -21.01 -4.93
N ASP A 202 -8.68 -22.29 -4.59
CA ASP A 202 -9.03 -22.71 -3.23
C ASP A 202 -7.84 -22.57 -2.29
N ALA A 203 -6.65 -22.96 -2.73
CA ALA A 203 -5.43 -22.84 -1.95
C ALA A 203 -5.01 -21.37 -1.73
N TYR A 204 -5.30 -20.49 -2.70
CA TYR A 204 -5.10 -19.05 -2.53
C TYR A 204 -6.10 -18.43 -1.57
N ASN A 205 -7.37 -18.84 -1.64
CA ASN A 205 -8.38 -18.36 -0.71
C ASN A 205 -8.10 -18.85 0.69
N GLU A 206 -7.61 -20.08 0.85
CA GLU A 206 -7.16 -20.62 2.13
C GLU A 206 -5.95 -19.84 2.65
N LEU A 207 -4.95 -19.51 1.82
CA LEU A 207 -3.81 -18.69 2.26
C LEU A 207 -4.24 -17.25 2.61
N MET A 208 -5.08 -16.61 1.79
CA MET A 208 -5.60 -15.27 2.07
C MET A 208 -6.54 -15.28 3.27
N GLN A 209 -7.34 -16.33 3.48
CA GLN A 209 -8.18 -16.48 4.66
C GLN A 209 -7.37 -16.85 5.89
N ALA A 210 -6.31 -17.64 5.81
CA ALA A 210 -5.42 -17.92 6.95
C ALA A 210 -4.66 -16.66 7.38
N LEU A 211 -4.35 -15.78 6.42
CA LEU A 211 -3.83 -14.44 6.71
C LEU A 211 -4.87 -13.53 7.40
N ILE A 212 -6.17 -13.82 7.28
CA ILE A 212 -7.28 -13.04 7.88
C ILE A 212 -7.79 -13.68 9.18
N LYS A 213 -8.04 -15.00 9.23
CA LYS A 213 -8.67 -15.77 10.33
C LYS A 213 -7.85 -15.86 11.61
N ASN A 214 -6.54 -15.64 11.57
CA ASN A 214 -5.76 -15.50 12.81
C ASN A 214 -6.12 -14.22 13.60
N GLU A 215 -7.12 -13.44 13.17
CA GLU A 215 -7.82 -12.39 13.93
C GLU A 215 -8.59 -12.89 15.17
N GLU A 216 -9.06 -14.15 15.20
CA GLU A 216 -9.88 -14.68 16.29
C GLU A 216 -9.17 -15.83 17.04
N ALA A 217 -8.01 -15.56 17.65
CA ALA A 217 -7.51 -16.46 18.69
C ALA A 217 -8.21 -16.10 20.02
N PRO A 218 -8.88 -17.04 20.69
CA PRO A 218 -9.57 -16.77 21.94
C PRO A 218 -8.57 -16.33 23.02
N GLU A 219 -8.99 -15.34 23.82
CA GLU A 219 -8.30 -15.00 25.07
C GLU A 219 -8.02 -16.29 25.84
N HIS A 220 -6.75 -16.55 26.12
CA HIS A 220 -6.36 -17.59 27.06
C HIS A 220 -7.00 -17.24 28.40
N GLN A 221 -8.11 -17.90 28.74
CA GLN A 221 -8.50 -18.05 30.13
C GLN A 221 -7.44 -18.93 30.78
N GLU A 222 -6.51 -18.29 31.47
CA GLU A 222 -5.69 -18.92 32.49
C GLU A 222 -6.65 -19.50 33.54
N ASN A 223 -6.96 -20.80 33.40
CA ASN A 223 -7.50 -21.54 34.53
C ASN A 223 -6.36 -21.77 35.51
N GLU A 224 -6.29 -20.86 36.49
CA GLU A 224 -5.74 -21.18 37.81
C GLU A 224 -6.46 -22.42 38.35
N THR A 225 -5.77 -23.56 38.34
CA THR A 225 -6.04 -24.63 39.29
C THR A 225 -4.78 -24.83 40.12
N GLY A 226 -4.73 -24.10 41.22
CA GLY A 226 -3.85 -24.38 42.34
C GLY A 226 -4.26 -25.67 43.06
N GLU A 227 -3.22 -26.39 43.49
CA GLU A 227 -3.09 -27.19 44.72
C GLU A 227 -4.21 -28.17 45.13
N GLN A 228 -3.86 -29.48 45.21
CA GLN A 228 -3.83 -30.22 46.48
C GLN A 228 -3.22 -31.64 46.36
N GLU A 229 -2.44 -31.99 47.41
CA GLU A 229 -2.08 -33.34 47.92
C GLU A 229 -1.13 -34.23 47.09
N ALA A 230 -0.11 -34.91 47.65
CA ALA A 230 0.32 -35.09 49.02
C ALA A 230 1.78 -35.61 49.07
N ALA A 231 2.53 -35.19 50.08
CA ALA A 231 3.74 -35.84 50.55
C ALA A 231 3.38 -36.92 51.58
N ALA A 232 3.77 -38.18 51.32
CA ALA A 232 4.08 -39.28 52.25
C ALA A 232 4.09 -40.56 51.39
N THR A 233 5.13 -41.39 51.33
CA THR A 233 5.69 -42.10 52.47
C THR A 233 7.03 -42.72 52.01
N ALA A 234 8.08 -42.48 52.79
CA ALA A 234 9.27 -43.33 52.80
C ALA A 234 9.13 -44.29 53.99
N ALA A 235 9.15 -45.59 53.71
CA ALA A 235 9.58 -46.68 54.60
C ALA A 235 9.72 -47.95 53.76
#